data_AF-A0A2H0LJG0-F1
#
_entry.id   AF-A0A2H0LJG0-F1
#
_cell.length_a   1.000
_cell.length_b   1.000
_cell.length_c   1.000
_cell.angle_alpha   90.00
_cell.angle_beta   90.00
_cell.angle_gamma   90.00
#
_symmetry.space_group_name_H-M   'P 1'
#
loop_
_entity.id
_entity.type
_entity.pdbx_description
1 polymer ?
#
loop_
_entity_poly.entity_id
_entity_poly.type
_entity_poly.pdbx_seq_one_letter_code
_entity_poly.pdbx_strand_id
1 'polypeptide(L)'
;MSTTLHATITPEPVVRLENYFQEPYNMAVATARTCYSSKVITPEDVGRDDKSREQRDRIAESIYKAGHHTTIQHPTFQFVLERVSRQFLWSFLHAHP
;
A
#
# COMPACT_ATOMS: atom_id res chain seq x y z
N MET A 1 50.30 -4.33 19.15
CA MET A 1 49.15 -3.43 19.32
C MET A 1 47.96 -4.09 18.65
N SER A 2 47.00 -4.60 19.44
CA SER A 2 45.84 -5.35 18.92
C SER A 2 44.73 -4.36 18.58
N THR A 3 44.45 -4.19 17.29
CA THR A 3 43.34 -3.36 16.81
C THR A 3 42.05 -4.16 16.97
N THR A 4 41.27 -3.85 18.00
CA THR A 4 39.94 -4.41 18.18
C THR A 4 39.01 -3.79 17.13
N LEU A 5 38.63 -4.57 16.12
CA LEU A 5 37.60 -4.17 15.15
C LEU A 5 36.25 -4.18 15.86
N HIS A 6 35.76 -3.02 16.26
CA HIS A 6 34.35 -2.87 16.60
C HIS A 6 33.56 -2.92 15.29
N ALA A 7 32.78 -3.98 15.10
CA ALA A 7 31.76 -4.00 14.07
C ALA A 7 30.72 -2.93 14.41
N THR A 8 30.79 -1.78 13.75
CA THR A 8 29.76 -0.75 13.85
C THR A 8 28.52 -1.29 13.17
N ILE A 9 27.53 -1.72 13.95
CA ILE A 9 26.20 -2.06 13.43
C ILE A 9 25.62 -0.78 12.84
N THR A 10 25.28 -0.80 11.55
CA THR A 10 24.59 0.32 10.91
C THR A 10 23.27 0.56 11.63
N PRO A 11 22.88 1.82 11.90
CA PRO A 11 21.60 2.13 12.52
C PRO A 11 20.43 1.50 11.78
N GLU A 12 19.33 1.26 12.49
CA GLU A 12 18.13 0.62 11.91
C GLU A 12 17.58 1.40 10.70
N PRO A 13 17.06 0.69 9.68
CA PRO A 13 16.36 1.32 8.58
C PRO A 13 15.19 2.18 9.05
N VAL A 14 14.97 3.31 8.37
CA VAL A 14 13.83 4.18 8.63
C VAL A 14 12.97 4.24 7.37
N VAL A 15 11.67 4.01 7.52
CA VAL A 15 10.69 4.12 6.43
C VAL A 15 9.64 5.14 6.84
N ARG A 16 9.41 6.12 5.99
CA ARG A 16 8.41 7.17 6.20
C ARG A 16 7.46 7.22 5.01
N LEU A 17 6.16 7.28 5.26
CA LEU A 17 5.18 7.59 4.23
C LEU A 17 5.26 9.09 3.92
N GLU A 18 5.59 9.43 2.68
CA GLU A 18 5.78 10.82 2.25
C GLU A 18 4.53 11.36 1.55
N ASN A 19 4.00 10.58 0.59
CA ASN A 19 2.76 10.90 -0.11
C ASN A 19 1.86 9.67 -0.18
N TYR A 20 0.55 9.89 -0.18
CA TYR A 20 -0.43 8.82 -0.30
C TYR A 20 -1.70 9.30 -1.00
N PHE A 21 -2.35 8.37 -1.69
CA PHE A 21 -3.67 8.58 -2.25
C PHE A 21 -4.71 8.72 -1.13
N GLN A 22 -5.58 9.72 -1.21
CA GLN A 22 -6.61 9.96 -0.20
C GLN A 22 -7.64 8.83 -0.17
N GLU A 23 -7.98 8.36 1.04
CA GLU A 23 -8.90 7.23 1.26
C GLU A 23 -8.60 5.99 0.37
N PRO A 24 -7.37 5.47 0.37
CA PRO A 24 -6.92 4.52 -0.64
C PRO A 24 -7.71 3.21 -0.60
N TYR A 25 -8.12 2.79 0.59
CA TYR A 25 -8.91 1.59 0.80
C TYR A 25 -10.36 1.73 0.30
N ASN A 26 -10.99 2.89 0.54
CA ASN A 26 -12.31 3.17 -0.02
C ASN A 26 -12.23 3.25 -1.55
N MET A 27 -11.18 3.86 -2.10
CA MET A 27 -10.96 3.96 -3.56
C MET A 27 -10.83 2.58 -4.22
N ALA A 28 -10.08 1.65 -3.62
CA ALA A 28 -9.96 0.29 -4.17
C ALA A 28 -11.31 -0.43 -4.27
N VAL A 29 -12.20 -0.22 -3.29
CA VAL A 29 -13.55 -0.83 -3.33
C VAL A 29 -14.50 -0.06 -4.25
N ALA A 30 -14.41 1.27 -4.28
CA ALA A 30 -15.22 2.13 -5.14
C ALA A 30 -14.99 1.83 -6.63
N THR A 31 -13.73 1.63 -7.02
CA THR A 31 -13.33 1.24 -8.38
C THR A 31 -13.88 -0.15 -8.74
N ALA A 32 -13.74 -1.13 -7.85
CA ALA A 32 -14.33 -2.46 -8.03
C ALA A 32 -15.85 -2.41 -8.24
N ARG A 33 -16.56 -1.62 -7.44
CA ARG A 33 -18.02 -1.45 -7.56
C ARG A 33 -18.41 -0.70 -8.83
N THR A 34 -17.61 0.27 -9.25
CA THR A 34 -17.87 1.06 -10.47
C THR A 34 -17.88 0.17 -11.72
N CYS A 35 -17.03 -0.85 -11.80
CA CYS A 35 -17.00 -1.81 -12.92
C CYS A 35 -18.33 -2.55 -13.16
N TYR A 36 -19.17 -2.68 -12.13
CA TYR A 36 -20.44 -3.42 -12.17
C TYR A 36 -21.66 -2.55 -11.84
N SER A 37 -21.49 -1.23 -11.83
CA SER A 37 -22.53 -0.27 -11.50
C SER A 37 -22.90 0.55 -12.73
N SER A 38 -24.17 0.91 -12.87
CA SER A 38 -24.63 1.88 -13.88
C SER A 38 -24.30 3.33 -13.53
N LYS A 39 -23.68 3.56 -12.36
CA LYS A 39 -23.24 4.85 -11.84
C LYS A 39 -21.82 4.74 -11.32
N VAL A 40 -21.06 5.85 -11.37
CA VAL A 40 -19.78 5.96 -10.67
C VAL A 40 -20.02 5.84 -9.17
N ILE A 41 -19.26 4.97 -8.51
CA ILE A 41 -19.23 4.85 -7.05
C ILE A 41 -17.98 5.57 -6.55
N THR A 42 -18.12 6.45 -5.56
CA THR A 42 -16.98 7.22 -5.02
C THR A 42 -16.45 6.62 -3.72
N PRO A 43 -15.24 7.02 -3.27
CA PRO A 43 -14.73 6.64 -1.94
C PRO A 43 -15.69 7.03 -0.81
N GLU A 44 -16.33 8.20 -0.92
CA GLU A 44 -17.29 8.70 0.07
C GLU A 44 -18.53 7.78 0.14
N ASP A 45 -19.06 7.31 -0.99
CA ASP A 45 -20.19 6.37 -1.02
C ASP A 45 -19.90 5.08 -0.26
N VAL A 46 -18.65 4.64 -0.31
CA VAL A 46 -18.15 3.42 0.32
C VAL A 46 -17.86 3.65 1.82
N GLY A 47 -17.41 4.84 2.20
CA GLY A 47 -17.06 5.20 3.58
C GLY A 47 -18.16 5.86 4.43
N ARG A 48 -19.29 6.25 3.82
CA ARG A 48 -20.33 7.14 4.36
C ARG A 48 -20.86 6.78 5.75
N ASP A 49 -21.17 5.51 6.01
CA ASP A 49 -21.78 5.06 7.27
C ASP A 49 -21.31 3.65 7.66
N ASP A 50 -21.68 3.17 8.85
CA ASP A 50 -21.27 1.85 9.34
C ASP A 50 -21.67 0.73 8.37
N LYS A 51 -22.88 0.81 7.82
CA LYS A 51 -23.39 -0.18 6.86
C LYS A 51 -22.57 -0.19 5.56
N SER A 52 -22.20 0.98 5.05
CA SER A 52 -21.36 1.08 3.85
C SER A 52 -19.95 0.54 4.11
N ARG A 53 -19.39 0.77 5.29
CA ARG A 53 -18.09 0.23 5.70
C ARG A 53 -18.11 -1.29 5.89
N GLU A 54 -19.16 -1.85 6.49
CA GLU A 54 -19.33 -3.32 6.57
C GLU A 54 -19.44 -3.95 5.17
N GLN A 55 -20.15 -3.30 4.25
CA GLN A 55 -20.20 -3.76 2.86
C GLN A 55 -18.84 -3.63 2.19
N ARG A 56 -18.12 -2.52 2.40
CA ARG A 56 -16.77 -2.28 1.88
C ARG A 56 -15.85 -3.42 2.26
N ASP A 57 -15.81 -3.77 3.54
CA ASP A 57 -14.86 -4.75 4.07
C ASP A 57 -15.15 -6.16 3.52
N ARG A 58 -16.43 -6.54 3.40
CA ARG A 58 -16.82 -7.79 2.73
C ARG A 58 -16.45 -7.82 1.25
N ILE A 59 -16.63 -6.72 0.54
CA ILE A 59 -16.25 -6.63 -0.87
C ILE A 59 -14.73 -6.71 -1.01
N ALA A 60 -13.97 -5.96 -0.21
CA ALA A 60 -12.52 -5.97 -0.21
C ALA A 60 -11.95 -7.38 0.02
N GLU A 61 -12.47 -8.11 1.00
CA GLU A 61 -12.07 -9.50 1.26
C GLU A 61 -12.39 -10.40 0.06
N SER A 62 -13.60 -10.29 -0.49
CA SER A 62 -14.06 -11.11 -1.62
C SER A 62 -13.21 -10.87 -2.87
N ILE A 63 -12.98 -9.61 -3.27
CA ILE A 63 -12.21 -9.29 -4.48
C ILE A 63 -10.74 -9.67 -4.33
N TYR A 64 -10.16 -9.55 -3.12
CA TYR A 64 -8.79 -9.97 -2.86
C TYR A 64 -8.63 -11.48 -3.00
N LYS A 65 -9.54 -12.27 -2.39
CA LYS A 65 -9.55 -13.74 -2.48
C LYS A 65 -9.82 -14.24 -3.91
N ALA A 66 -10.59 -13.49 -4.69
CA ALA A 66 -10.89 -13.80 -6.08
C ALA A 66 -9.76 -13.45 -7.05
N GLY A 67 -8.66 -12.83 -6.59
CA GLY A 67 -7.55 -12.42 -7.47
C GLY A 67 -7.84 -11.16 -8.29
N HIS A 68 -8.87 -10.38 -7.95
CA HIS A 68 -9.24 -9.16 -8.66
C HIS A 68 -8.37 -7.97 -8.22
N HIS A 69 -7.05 -8.10 -8.34
CA HIS A 69 -6.06 -7.19 -7.76
C HIS A 69 -5.84 -5.90 -8.54
N THR A 70 -6.38 -5.75 -9.75
CA THR A 70 -6.32 -4.48 -10.50
C THR A 70 -6.98 -3.33 -9.75
N THR A 71 -8.00 -3.62 -8.93
CA THR A 71 -8.72 -2.63 -8.12
C THR A 71 -7.86 -2.00 -7.02
N ILE A 72 -6.90 -2.75 -6.45
CA ILE A 72 -5.95 -2.23 -5.44
C ILE A 72 -4.75 -1.51 -6.07
N GLN A 73 -4.62 -1.47 -7.40
CA GLN A 73 -3.57 -0.72 -8.11
C GLN A 73 -3.95 0.75 -8.36
N HIS A 74 -5.20 1.14 -8.13
CA HIS A 74 -5.64 2.53 -8.25
C HIS A 74 -5.01 3.49 -7.22
N PRO A 75 -4.93 3.16 -5.92
CA PRO A 75 -4.22 3.99 -4.97
C PRO A 75 -2.70 3.83 -5.10
N THR A 76 -1.98 4.95 -4.99
CA THR A 76 -0.51 4.99 -4.96
C THR A 76 0.01 5.49 -3.61
N PHE A 77 1.19 4.99 -3.22
CA PHE A 77 1.88 5.36 -2.00
C PHE A 77 3.33 5.64 -2.31
N GLN A 78 3.89 6.66 -1.68
CA GLN A 78 5.29 7.03 -1.81
C GLN A 78 5.95 6.98 -0.45
N PHE A 79 7.07 6.26 -0.37
CA PHE A 79 7.85 6.13 0.85
C PHE A 79 9.24 6.76 0.66
N VAL A 80 9.74 7.39 1.72
CA VAL A 80 11.16 7.73 1.87
C VAL A 80 11.80 6.63 2.71
N LEU A 81 12.91 6.10 2.22
CA LEU A 81 13.71 5.07 2.90
C LEU A 81 15.08 5.64 3.24
N GLU A 82 15.46 5.59 4.51
CA GLU A 82 16.76 6.02 5.01
C GLU A 82 17.49 4.85 5.67
N ARG A 83 18.83 4.94 5.72
CA ARG A 83 19.70 3.93 6.36
C ARG A 83 19.56 2.52 5.76
N VAL A 84 19.21 2.43 4.48
CA VAL A 84 19.19 1.18 3.72
C VAL A 84 20.47 1.04 2.89
N SER A 85 20.93 -0.20 2.72
CA SER A 85 22.15 -0.47 1.93
C SER A 85 21.87 -0.39 0.42
N ARG A 86 22.91 -0.09 -0.37
CA ARG A 86 22.82 -0.16 -1.84
C ARG A 86 22.45 -1.56 -2.33
N GLN A 87 22.89 -2.59 -1.61
CA GLN A 87 22.54 -3.96 -1.94
C GLN A 87 21.04 -4.21 -1.82
N PHE A 88 20.39 -3.70 -0.76
CA PHE A 88 18.94 -3.78 -0.62
C PHE A 88 18.22 -3.07 -1.76
N LEU A 89 18.65 -1.84 -2.12
CA LEU A 89 18.05 -1.10 -3.23
C LEU A 89 18.11 -1.93 -4.53
N TRP A 90 19.26 -2.54 -4.82
CA TRP A 90 19.44 -3.32 -6.04
C TRP A 90 18.70 -4.66 -6.02
N SER A 91 18.85 -5.45 -4.95
CA SER A 91 18.32 -6.82 -4.92
C SER A 91 16.82 -6.87 -4.65
N PHE A 92 16.27 -5.88 -3.95
CA PHE A 92 14.86 -5.85 -3.59
C PHE A 92 14.11 -4.81 -4.40
N LEU A 93 14.44 -3.52 -4.31
CA LEU A 93 13.61 -2.50 -4.96
C LEU A 93 13.69 -2.54 -6.49
N HIS A 94 14.88 -2.63 -7.08
CA HIS A 94 15.01 -2.69 -8.55
C HIS A 94 14.55 -4.03 -9.16
N ALA A 95 14.41 -5.08 -8.35
CA ALA A 95 13.84 -6.35 -8.79
C ALA A 95 12.31 -6.32 -8.94
N HIS A 96 11.66 -5.25 -8.49
CA HIS A 96 10.21 -5.02 -8.59
C HIS A 96 9.96 -3.70 -9.35
N PRO A 97 10.16 -3.69 -10.69
CA PRO A 97 9.96 -2.51 -11.52
C PRO A 97 8.48 -2.11 -11.65
#